data_AF-A0A6M0RH29-F1
#
_entry.id   AF-A0A6M0RH29-F1
#
_cell.length_a   1.000
_cell.length_b   1.000
_cell.length_c   1.000
_cell.angle_alpha   90.00
_cell.angle_beta   90.00
_cell.angle_gamma   90.00
#
_symmetry.space_group_name_H-M   'P 1'
#
loop_
_entity.id
_entity.type
_entity.pdbx_description
1 polymer ?
#
loop_
_entity_poly.entity_id
_entity_poly.type
_entity_poly.pdbx_seq_one_letter_code
_entity_poly.pdbx_strand_id
1 'polypeptide(L)'
;MTISAIQKKPINWWVWVLGVDFLLILNTGIYKYLPDFSARGYLGHFLLWGENNLAVWWSSINLFVVGCLAYEVSCHLRVKTRSAWWVLAILFIALSADELGSFHERVGGWFNLLPYAIAAVALLTYALILLFREKQSRFSATCILLGFTIFGLVAVQEYFEHALEWPYWLSGIRVAMEEGSELVGMFLCLLALVRQRQNYLSSSSLMVVVPNPWRMKFLSLILLAGTAFHFVISLYVVSALTASDFIFRGNPAIYYPSMVAFLLFCALIWCYLEPISDRHLPWLMLSIYFLICSMLIIDPINWFGISTQFYLLYFVQIVVIGLGLFYADRNVKTVNYNFLRPLSILVGLSLIGVMVRGIFIQHLLSGFLYYGLYESLAAKKLGAHQRADFGHS
;
A
#
# COMPACT_ATOMS: atom_id res chain seq x y z
N MET A 1 9.60 -17.76 -44.14
CA MET A 1 8.45 -16.95 -43.72
C MET A 1 8.65 -16.60 -42.25
N THR A 2 9.30 -15.47 -41.98
CA THR A 2 9.53 -14.98 -40.61
C THR A 2 8.23 -14.35 -40.13
N ILE A 3 7.57 -14.95 -39.13
CA ILE A 3 6.45 -14.32 -38.44
C ILE A 3 7.03 -13.09 -37.76
N SER A 4 6.81 -11.90 -38.34
CA SER A 4 7.09 -10.64 -37.67
C SER A 4 6.18 -10.60 -36.45
N ALA A 5 6.75 -10.91 -35.28
CA ALA A 5 6.03 -10.81 -34.02
C ALA A 5 5.46 -9.39 -33.94
N ILE A 6 4.12 -9.28 -33.91
CA ILE A 6 3.43 -8.00 -33.73
C ILE A 6 3.93 -7.45 -32.39
N GLN A 7 4.84 -6.46 -32.45
CA GLN A 7 5.29 -5.74 -31.27
C GLN A 7 4.11 -4.94 -30.73
N LYS A 8 3.40 -5.51 -29.77
CA LYS A 8 2.34 -4.79 -29.06
C LYS A 8 2.98 -3.60 -28.34
N LYS A 9 2.53 -2.40 -28.66
CA LYS A 9 2.95 -1.18 -27.96
C LYS A 9 2.60 -1.35 -26.46
N PRO A 10 3.55 -1.13 -25.53
CA PRO A 10 3.25 -1.25 -24.11
C PRO A 10 2.18 -0.24 -23.70
N ILE A 11 1.30 -0.65 -22.79
CA ILE A 11 0.29 0.22 -22.19
C ILE A 11 1.01 1.28 -21.35
N ASN A 12 0.59 2.54 -21.48
CA ASN A 12 1.19 3.64 -20.72
C ASN A 12 0.91 3.48 -19.22
N TRP A 13 1.89 3.82 -18.38
CA TRP A 13 1.76 3.74 -16.92
C TRP A 13 0.53 4.48 -16.36
N TRP A 14 0.18 5.64 -16.92
CA TRP A 14 -0.94 6.45 -16.42
C TRP A 14 -2.29 5.79 -16.66
N VAL A 15 -2.41 4.97 -17.71
CA VAL A 15 -3.63 4.18 -17.97
C VAL A 15 -3.82 3.13 -16.88
N TRP A 16 -2.72 2.52 -16.42
CA TRP A 16 -2.77 1.57 -15.31
C TRP A 16 -3.19 2.23 -14.01
N VAL A 17 -2.54 3.34 -13.64
CA VAL A 17 -2.85 4.05 -12.39
C VAL A 17 -4.30 4.53 -12.38
N LEU A 18 -4.72 5.30 -13.39
CA LEU A 18 -6.10 5.79 -13.49
C LEU A 18 -7.12 4.66 -13.63
N GLY A 19 -6.75 3.54 -14.27
CA GLY A 19 -7.59 2.37 -14.38
C GLY A 19 -7.88 1.73 -13.02
N VAL A 20 -6.85 1.58 -12.17
CA VAL A 20 -7.02 1.08 -10.80
C VAL A 20 -7.81 2.08 -9.96
N ASP A 21 -7.48 3.37 -10.02
CA ASP A 21 -8.19 4.42 -9.28
C ASP A 21 -9.69 4.43 -9.61
N PHE A 22 -10.02 4.38 -10.91
CA PHE A 22 -11.41 4.33 -11.38
C PHE A 22 -12.13 3.07 -10.89
N LEU A 23 -11.47 1.92 -10.89
CA LEU A 23 -12.05 0.68 -10.37
C LEU A 23 -12.36 0.78 -8.87
N LEU A 24 -11.49 1.39 -8.06
CA LEU A 24 -11.72 1.58 -6.63
C LEU A 24 -12.89 2.54 -6.34
N ILE A 25 -12.95 3.66 -7.09
CA ILE A 25 -14.07 4.61 -7.00
C ILE A 25 -15.39 3.92 -7.38
N LEU A 26 -15.39 3.17 -8.49
CA LEU A 26 -16.57 2.44 -8.96
C LEU A 26 -17.01 1.37 -7.95
N ASN A 27 -16.07 0.60 -7.40
CA ASN A 27 -16.36 -0.43 -6.39
C ASN A 27 -17.00 0.17 -5.15
N THR A 28 -16.55 1.35 -4.72
CA THR A 28 -17.12 2.08 -3.59
C THR A 28 -18.58 2.47 -3.85
N GLY A 29 -18.89 2.96 -5.04
CA GLY A 29 -20.27 3.25 -5.46
C GLY A 29 -21.14 2.00 -5.54
N ILE A 30 -20.66 0.94 -6.21
CA ILE A 30 -21.39 -0.34 -6.34
C ILE A 30 -21.72 -0.91 -4.96
N TYR A 31 -20.74 -0.97 -4.07
CA TYR A 31 -20.94 -1.50 -2.72
C TYR A 31 -22.02 -0.75 -1.94
N LYS A 32 -22.09 0.58 -2.11
CA LYS A 32 -23.09 1.42 -1.43
C LYS A 32 -24.49 1.24 -2.01
N TYR A 33 -24.62 1.23 -3.32
CA TYR A 33 -25.93 1.34 -3.99
C TYR A 33 -26.53 0.01 -4.42
N LEU A 34 -25.77 -1.09 -4.43
CA LEU A 34 -26.24 -2.42 -4.80
C LEU A 34 -26.07 -3.39 -3.62
N PRO A 35 -26.92 -3.29 -2.57
CA PRO A 35 -26.78 -4.09 -1.36
C PRO A 35 -26.94 -5.60 -1.59
N ASP A 36 -27.67 -5.98 -2.64
CA ASP A 36 -27.95 -7.37 -3.02
C ASP A 36 -26.92 -7.94 -4.03
N PHE A 37 -25.86 -7.20 -4.33
CA PHE A 37 -24.81 -7.68 -5.24
C PHE A 37 -24.11 -8.90 -4.66
N SER A 38 -24.11 -10.03 -5.39
CA SER A 38 -23.62 -11.32 -4.89
C SER A 38 -22.16 -11.32 -4.47
N ALA A 39 -21.33 -10.47 -5.06
CA ALA A 39 -19.91 -10.33 -4.73
C ALA A 39 -19.60 -9.19 -3.74
N ARG A 40 -20.62 -8.65 -3.04
CA ARG A 40 -20.46 -7.52 -2.10
C ARG A 40 -19.43 -7.77 -1.01
N GLY A 41 -19.30 -9.01 -0.51
CA GLY A 41 -18.26 -9.36 0.46
C GLY A 41 -16.85 -9.12 -0.07
N TYR A 42 -16.58 -9.45 -1.33
CA TYR A 42 -15.28 -9.22 -1.97
C TYR A 42 -15.02 -7.73 -2.23
N LEU A 43 -16.07 -6.97 -2.59
CA LEU A 43 -15.95 -5.52 -2.79
C LEU A 43 -15.53 -4.78 -1.51
N GLY A 44 -15.83 -5.34 -0.33
CA GLY A 44 -15.41 -4.82 0.97
C GLY A 44 -13.90 -4.56 1.08
N HIS A 45 -13.07 -5.36 0.40
CA HIS A 45 -11.62 -5.19 0.40
C HIS A 45 -11.11 -4.05 -0.49
N PHE A 46 -11.99 -3.44 -1.30
CA PHE A 46 -11.65 -2.41 -2.29
C PHE A 46 -12.45 -1.12 -2.06
N LEU A 47 -12.94 -0.89 -0.84
CA LEU A 47 -13.69 0.31 -0.47
C LEU A 47 -12.73 1.41 -0.04
N LEU A 48 -12.86 2.58 -0.65
CA LEU A 48 -11.97 3.70 -0.32
C LEU A 48 -12.18 4.21 1.12
N TRP A 49 -13.42 4.31 1.59
CA TRP A 49 -13.74 4.72 2.98
C TRP A 49 -13.39 3.70 4.07
N GLY A 50 -13.01 2.48 3.68
CA GLY A 50 -12.74 1.44 4.65
C GLY A 50 -11.31 1.54 5.14
N GLU A 51 -11.05 1.09 6.37
CA GLU A 51 -9.70 1.04 6.93
C GLU A 51 -9.02 -0.30 6.68
N ASN A 52 -7.67 -0.30 6.63
CA ASN A 52 -6.86 -1.52 6.55
C ASN A 52 -7.28 -2.48 5.40
N ASN A 53 -7.55 -1.93 4.21
CA ASN A 53 -7.98 -2.70 3.03
C ASN A 53 -7.15 -2.37 1.78
N LEU A 54 -7.34 -3.12 0.69
CA LEU A 54 -6.49 -3.00 -0.50
C LEU A 54 -6.60 -1.64 -1.18
N ALA A 55 -7.71 -0.91 -1.02
CA ALA A 55 -7.84 0.46 -1.51
C ALA A 55 -6.92 1.42 -0.73
N VAL A 56 -6.91 1.33 0.60
CA VAL A 56 -6.00 2.11 1.47
C VAL A 56 -4.53 1.73 1.25
N TRP A 57 -4.24 0.45 1.01
CA TRP A 57 -2.89 0.04 0.60
C TRP A 57 -2.49 0.71 -0.72
N TRP A 58 -3.40 0.77 -1.69
CA TRP A 58 -3.13 1.37 -3.00
C TRP A 58 -2.87 2.88 -2.90
N SER A 59 -3.72 3.63 -2.20
CA SER A 59 -3.52 5.06 -1.93
C SER A 59 -2.21 5.30 -1.17
N SER A 60 -1.96 4.56 -0.09
CA SER A 60 -0.74 4.67 0.71
C SER A 60 0.51 4.38 -0.11
N ILE A 61 0.51 3.33 -0.94
CA ILE A 61 1.65 2.98 -1.80
C ILE A 61 1.86 4.00 -2.92
N ASN A 62 0.81 4.60 -3.47
CA ASN A 62 0.97 5.69 -4.44
C ASN A 62 1.67 6.90 -3.80
N LEU A 63 1.24 7.33 -2.61
CA LEU A 63 1.93 8.38 -1.86
C LEU A 63 3.39 7.99 -1.56
N PHE A 64 3.63 6.74 -1.15
CA PHE A 64 4.97 6.23 -0.89
C PHE A 64 5.84 6.27 -2.15
N VAL A 65 5.31 5.83 -3.29
CA VAL A 65 5.99 5.89 -4.59
C VAL A 65 6.36 7.32 -4.92
N VAL A 66 5.43 8.28 -4.79
CA VAL A 66 5.73 9.70 -5.02
C VAL A 66 6.86 10.18 -4.10
N GLY A 67 6.84 9.81 -2.82
CA GLY A 67 7.89 10.13 -1.86
C GLY A 67 9.25 9.53 -2.23
N CYS A 68 9.29 8.25 -2.59
CA CYS A 68 10.48 7.56 -3.07
C CYS A 68 11.03 8.17 -4.35
N LEU A 69 10.18 8.52 -5.32
CA LEU A 69 10.61 9.17 -6.56
C LEU A 69 11.15 10.57 -6.29
N ALA A 70 10.54 11.35 -5.37
CA ALA A 70 11.08 12.63 -4.94
C ALA A 70 12.46 12.48 -4.30
N TYR A 71 12.64 11.48 -3.45
CA TYR A 71 13.94 11.16 -2.86
C TYR A 71 14.97 10.73 -3.92
N GLU A 72 14.62 9.83 -4.84
CA GLU A 72 15.47 9.42 -5.97
C GLU A 72 15.93 10.65 -6.77
N VAL A 73 14.99 11.53 -7.12
CA VAL A 73 15.24 12.78 -7.84
C VAL A 73 16.20 13.70 -7.04
N SER A 74 16.01 13.80 -5.72
CA SER A 74 16.88 14.58 -4.84
C SER A 74 18.34 14.08 -4.82
N CYS A 75 18.56 12.78 -5.02
CA CYS A 75 19.90 12.18 -5.03
C CYS A 75 20.69 12.47 -6.31
N HIS A 76 20.01 12.87 -7.39
CA HIS A 76 20.58 12.99 -8.74
C HIS A 76 20.49 14.40 -9.36
N LEU A 77 19.60 15.27 -8.87
CA LEU A 77 19.48 16.62 -9.40
C LEU A 77 20.52 17.60 -8.87
N ARG A 78 20.59 18.75 -9.54
CA ARG A 78 21.40 19.91 -9.16
C ARG A 78 21.12 20.33 -7.72
N VAL A 79 22.16 20.85 -7.07
CA VAL A 79 22.15 21.27 -5.66
C VAL A 79 20.99 22.22 -5.30
N LYS A 80 20.59 23.13 -6.21
CA LYS A 80 19.61 24.19 -5.94
C LYS A 80 18.20 23.70 -5.58
N THR A 81 17.71 22.62 -6.20
CA THR A 81 16.35 22.08 -5.93
C THR A 81 16.38 20.86 -5.02
N ARG A 82 17.57 20.39 -4.64
CA ARG A 82 17.73 19.14 -3.89
C ARG A 82 16.96 19.15 -2.57
N SER A 83 17.01 20.25 -1.82
CA SER A 83 16.27 20.38 -0.56
C SER A 83 14.77 20.33 -0.75
N ALA A 84 14.23 20.96 -1.81
CA ALA A 84 12.81 20.92 -2.13
C ALA A 84 12.30 19.49 -2.34
N TRP A 85 13.04 18.69 -3.11
CA TRP A 85 12.69 17.29 -3.35
C TRP A 85 12.81 16.40 -2.11
N TRP A 86 13.79 16.67 -1.24
CA TRP A 86 13.89 16.02 0.07
C TRP A 86 12.69 16.34 0.97
N VAL A 87 12.31 17.61 1.05
CA VAL A 87 11.15 18.06 1.82
C VAL A 87 9.87 17.39 1.31
N LEU A 88 9.66 17.36 -0.01
CA LEU A 88 8.53 16.66 -0.62
C LEU A 88 8.55 15.16 -0.33
N ALA A 89 9.72 14.51 -0.38
CA ALA A 89 9.84 13.10 -0.03
C ALA A 89 9.35 12.82 1.40
N ILE A 90 9.76 13.66 2.36
CA ILE A 90 9.32 13.56 3.76
C ILE A 90 7.80 13.76 3.87
N LEU A 91 7.24 14.79 3.21
CA LEU A 91 5.81 15.06 3.24
C LEU A 91 4.99 13.90 2.67
N PHE A 92 5.35 13.36 1.50
CA PHE A 92 4.61 12.26 0.90
C PHE A 92 4.76 10.94 1.66
N ILE A 93 5.92 10.67 2.26
CA ILE A 93 6.11 9.53 3.16
C ILE A 93 5.25 9.69 4.43
N ALA A 94 5.16 10.90 4.99
CA ALA A 94 4.31 11.17 6.14
C ALA A 94 2.81 10.99 5.80
N LEU A 95 2.35 11.50 4.65
CA LEU A 95 0.98 11.29 4.17
C LEU A 95 0.69 9.80 3.90
N SER A 96 1.64 9.08 3.30
CA SER A 96 1.54 7.63 3.09
C SER A 96 1.41 6.85 4.41
N ALA A 97 2.15 7.29 5.44
CA ALA A 97 2.08 6.71 6.78
C ALA A 97 0.75 7.02 7.48
N ASP A 98 0.23 8.24 7.27
CA ASP A 98 -1.08 8.66 7.76
C ASP A 98 -2.21 7.88 7.10
N GLU A 99 -2.19 7.71 5.78
CA GLU A 99 -3.18 6.94 5.04
C GLU A 99 -3.36 5.51 5.60
N LEU A 100 -2.26 4.78 5.82
CA LEU A 100 -2.35 3.41 6.31
C LEU A 100 -2.45 3.30 7.84
N GLY A 101 -1.96 4.31 8.54
CA GLY A 101 -1.85 4.33 10.00
C GLY A 101 -2.94 5.14 10.70
N SER A 102 -3.78 5.85 9.94
CA SER A 102 -4.73 6.90 10.33
C SER A 102 -4.26 7.71 11.56
N PHE A 103 -3.12 8.38 11.41
CA PHE A 103 -2.52 9.15 12.52
C PHE A 103 -3.35 10.39 12.85
N HIS A 104 -3.91 11.06 11.84
CA HIS A 104 -4.70 12.27 12.04
C HIS A 104 -5.97 11.99 12.87
N GLU A 105 -6.60 10.83 12.68
CA GLU A 105 -7.75 10.41 13.48
C GLU A 105 -7.39 10.17 14.96
N ARG A 106 -6.15 9.75 15.23
CA ARG A 106 -5.64 9.48 16.58
C ARG A 106 -5.25 10.75 17.33
N VAL A 107 -4.73 11.75 16.62
CA VAL A 107 -4.45 13.07 17.19
C VAL A 107 -5.74 13.73 17.68
N GLY A 108 -6.84 13.51 16.96
CA GLY A 108 -8.19 13.83 17.40
C GLY A 108 -8.52 15.33 17.32
N GLY A 109 -9.39 15.70 16.40
CA GLY A 109 -9.93 17.05 16.27
C GLY A 109 -9.03 18.05 15.53
N TRP A 110 -9.68 18.97 14.81
CA TRP A 110 -9.04 19.94 13.91
C TRP A 110 -7.98 20.83 14.57
N PHE A 111 -8.22 21.27 15.81
CA PHE A 111 -7.26 22.15 16.52
C PHE A 111 -5.95 21.43 16.86
N ASN A 112 -6.01 20.13 17.16
CA ASN A 112 -4.82 19.34 17.46
C ASN A 112 -4.03 19.02 16.18
N LEU A 113 -4.69 18.98 15.02
CA LEU A 113 -4.05 18.83 13.71
C LEU A 113 -3.40 20.12 13.20
N LEU A 114 -3.87 21.29 13.64
CA LEU A 114 -3.44 22.59 13.14
C LEU A 114 -1.91 22.80 13.16
N PRO A 115 -1.15 22.46 14.22
CA PRO A 115 0.31 22.61 14.22
C PRO A 115 0.99 21.80 13.12
N TYR A 116 0.51 20.58 12.87
CA TYR A 116 1.02 19.70 11.83
C TYR A 116 0.69 20.24 10.43
N ALA A 117 -0.54 20.74 10.24
CA ALA A 117 -0.97 21.39 9.01
C ALA A 117 -0.11 22.64 8.69
N ILE A 118 0.15 23.50 9.69
CA ILE A 118 1.01 24.68 9.53
C ILE A 118 2.42 24.26 9.12
N ALA A 119 3.00 23.24 9.78
CA ALA A 119 4.32 22.73 9.43
C ALA A 119 4.35 22.16 8.00
N ALA A 120 3.35 21.37 7.62
CA ALA A 120 3.24 20.79 6.29
C ALA A 120 3.10 21.88 5.20
N VAL A 121 2.24 22.88 5.42
CA VAL A 121 2.05 24.00 4.49
C VAL A 121 3.32 24.84 4.36
N ALA A 122 4.03 25.11 5.46
CA ALA A 122 5.30 25.85 5.42
C ALA A 122 6.38 25.09 4.62
N LEU A 123 6.52 23.79 4.86
CA LEU A 123 7.45 22.92 4.13
C LEU A 123 7.09 22.81 2.64
N LEU A 124 5.81 22.64 2.32
CA LEU A 124 5.31 22.61 0.95
C LEU A 124 5.57 23.94 0.24
N THR A 125 5.26 25.06 0.89
CA THR A 125 5.48 26.41 0.34
C THR A 125 6.96 26.63 0.05
N TYR A 126 7.84 26.26 0.99
CA TYR A 126 9.29 26.31 0.80
C TYR A 126 9.72 25.49 -0.44
N ALA A 127 9.25 24.25 -0.55
CA ALA A 127 9.59 23.38 -1.68
C ALA A 127 9.08 23.97 -3.02
N LEU A 128 7.83 24.44 -3.06
CA LEU A 128 7.24 25.04 -4.25
C LEU A 128 7.97 26.31 -4.69
N ILE A 129 8.35 27.20 -3.78
CA ILE A 129 9.14 28.41 -4.10
C ILE A 129 10.44 28.02 -4.82
N LEU A 130 11.15 27.03 -4.30
CA LEU A 130 12.40 26.56 -4.91
C LEU A 130 12.18 25.92 -6.27
N LEU A 131 11.12 25.14 -6.45
CA LEU A 131 10.80 24.50 -7.73
C LEU A 131 10.33 25.52 -8.79
N PHE A 132 9.54 26.54 -8.43
CA PHE A 132 9.08 27.57 -9.36
C PHE A 132 10.21 28.49 -9.87
N ARG A 133 11.27 28.66 -9.07
CA ARG A 133 12.47 29.42 -9.46
C ARG A 133 13.21 28.76 -10.63
N GLU A 134 13.18 27.44 -10.74
CA GLU A 134 13.86 26.70 -11.80
C GLU A 134 12.91 26.41 -12.98
N LYS A 135 13.20 26.98 -14.16
CA LYS A 135 12.33 26.87 -15.36
C LYS A 135 11.94 25.43 -15.70
N GLN A 136 12.88 24.50 -15.55
CA GLN A 136 12.70 23.08 -15.84
C GLN A 136 11.74 22.35 -14.88
N SER A 137 11.49 22.90 -13.68
CA SER A 137 10.66 22.25 -12.65
C SER A 137 9.31 22.93 -12.44
N ARG A 138 9.00 24.02 -13.17
CA ARG A 138 7.73 24.76 -13.04
C ARG A 138 6.48 23.92 -13.33
N PHE A 139 6.56 23.03 -14.32
CA PHE A 139 5.47 22.09 -14.60
C PHE A 139 5.22 21.19 -13.39
N SER A 140 6.28 20.56 -12.87
CA SER A 140 6.18 19.71 -11.69
C SER A 140 5.68 20.49 -10.46
N ALA A 141 6.16 21.72 -10.25
CA ALA A 141 5.68 22.60 -9.19
C ALA A 141 4.17 22.90 -9.30
N THR A 142 3.68 23.14 -10.53
CA THR A 142 2.26 23.39 -10.79
C THR A 142 1.42 22.15 -10.50
N CYS A 143 1.84 20.98 -10.99
CA CYS A 143 1.14 19.73 -10.71
C CYS A 143 1.12 19.39 -9.21
N ILE A 144 2.22 19.60 -8.49
CA ILE A 144 2.28 19.42 -7.03
C ILE A 144 1.36 20.41 -6.32
N LEU A 145 1.38 21.70 -6.70
CA LEU A 145 0.49 22.71 -6.14
C LEU A 145 -0.98 22.33 -6.35
N LEU A 146 -1.36 21.91 -7.55
CA LEU A 146 -2.72 21.46 -7.84
C LEU A 146 -3.07 20.21 -7.04
N GLY A 147 -2.17 19.22 -6.96
CA GLY A 147 -2.39 18.01 -6.17
C GLY A 147 -2.62 18.30 -4.69
N PHE A 148 -1.78 19.13 -4.07
CA PHE A 148 -1.96 19.56 -2.67
C PHE A 148 -3.16 20.48 -2.46
N THR A 149 -3.55 21.27 -3.47
CA THR A 149 -4.80 22.03 -3.40
C THR A 149 -6.00 21.09 -3.33
N ILE A 150 -5.99 20.01 -4.12
CA ILE A 150 -7.04 18.99 -4.07
C ILE A 150 -7.04 18.26 -2.73
N PHE A 151 -5.89 17.85 -2.18
CA PHE A 151 -5.82 17.30 -0.81
C PHE A 151 -6.38 18.29 0.23
N GLY A 152 -6.04 19.58 0.12
CA GLY A 152 -6.59 20.60 1.00
C GLY A 152 -8.12 20.73 0.89
N LEU A 153 -8.68 20.51 -0.30
CA LEU A 153 -10.13 20.49 -0.51
C LEU A 153 -10.79 19.24 0.11
N VAL A 154 -10.07 18.14 0.29
CA VAL A 154 -10.62 16.93 0.95
C VAL A 154 -10.89 17.19 2.42
N ALA A 155 -9.95 17.81 3.14
CA ALA A 155 -10.18 18.24 4.52
C ALA A 155 -11.41 19.18 4.66
N VAL A 156 -11.67 20.01 3.64
CA VAL A 156 -12.88 20.86 3.61
C VAL A 156 -14.14 20.02 3.34
N GLN A 157 -14.06 19.01 2.47
CA GLN A 157 -15.16 18.07 2.22
C GLN A 157 -15.53 17.30 3.49
N GLU A 158 -14.53 16.74 4.19
CA GLU A 158 -14.69 16.03 5.47
C GLU A 158 -15.33 16.94 6.53
N TYR A 159 -14.90 18.20 6.64
CA TYR A 159 -15.51 19.18 7.52
C TYR A 159 -17.02 19.37 7.22
N PHE A 160 -17.39 19.52 5.94
CA PHE A 160 -18.80 19.65 5.55
C PHE A 160 -19.59 18.34 5.71
N GLU A 161 -18.94 17.19 5.61
CA GLU A 161 -19.53 15.91 5.95
C GLU A 161 -19.99 15.88 7.41
N HIS A 162 -19.15 16.35 8.33
CA HIS A 162 -19.50 16.38 9.75
C HIS A 162 -20.44 17.54 10.13
N ALA A 163 -20.43 18.63 9.37
CA ALA A 163 -21.23 19.81 9.68
C ALA A 163 -22.68 19.75 9.16
N LEU A 164 -22.98 18.90 8.17
CA LEU A 164 -24.27 18.87 7.49
C LEU A 164 -24.90 17.47 7.55
N GLU A 165 -26.22 17.40 7.70
CA GLU A 165 -26.95 16.13 7.53
C GLU A 165 -27.16 15.86 6.04
N TRP A 166 -26.44 14.88 5.51
CA TRP A 166 -26.54 14.51 4.10
C TRP A 166 -27.64 13.47 3.86
N PRO A 167 -28.46 13.63 2.79
CA PRO A 167 -29.38 12.59 2.37
C PRO A 167 -28.68 11.26 2.10
N TYR A 168 -29.27 10.15 2.55
CA TYR A 168 -28.68 8.80 2.42
C TYR A 168 -28.24 8.48 0.97
N TRP A 169 -29.03 8.88 -0.02
CA TRP A 169 -28.75 8.64 -1.44
C TRP A 169 -27.49 9.36 -1.95
N LEU A 170 -27.02 10.41 -1.27
CA LEU A 170 -25.78 11.13 -1.61
C LEU A 170 -24.53 10.51 -0.96
N SER A 171 -24.68 9.67 0.06
CA SER A 171 -23.54 9.20 0.85
C SER A 171 -22.47 8.45 0.04
N GLY A 172 -22.86 7.63 -0.94
CA GLY A 172 -21.90 6.94 -1.81
C GLY A 172 -21.16 7.87 -2.78
N ILE A 173 -21.88 8.84 -3.35
CA ILE A 173 -21.30 9.86 -4.24
C ILE A 173 -20.32 10.74 -3.47
N ARG A 174 -20.70 11.16 -2.26
CA ARG A 174 -19.86 11.99 -1.38
C ARG A 174 -18.53 11.30 -1.09
N VAL A 175 -18.58 10.05 -0.60
CA VAL A 175 -17.37 9.24 -0.36
C VAL A 175 -16.56 9.06 -1.65
N ALA A 176 -17.21 8.74 -2.77
CA ALA A 176 -16.52 8.60 -4.05
C ALA A 176 -15.83 9.90 -4.52
N MET A 177 -16.39 11.07 -4.19
CA MET A 177 -15.81 12.38 -4.50
C MET A 177 -14.63 12.71 -3.60
N GLU A 178 -14.78 12.50 -2.29
CA GLU A 178 -13.75 12.74 -1.28
C GLU A 178 -12.50 11.93 -1.61
N GLU A 179 -12.65 10.61 -1.58
CA GLU A 179 -11.60 9.63 -1.84
C GLU A 179 -11.06 9.72 -3.28
N GLY A 180 -11.97 9.90 -4.25
CA GLY A 180 -11.59 10.05 -5.65
C GLY A 180 -10.76 11.31 -5.89
N SER A 181 -11.03 12.39 -5.16
CA SER A 181 -10.25 13.62 -5.26
C SER A 181 -8.83 13.45 -4.69
N GLU A 182 -8.66 12.68 -3.61
CA GLU A 182 -7.33 12.30 -3.13
C GLU A 182 -6.52 11.52 -4.17
N LEU A 183 -7.12 10.52 -4.82
CA LEU A 183 -6.46 9.74 -5.87
C LEU A 183 -6.04 10.63 -7.05
N VAL A 184 -6.87 11.60 -7.44
CA VAL A 184 -6.52 12.60 -8.46
C VAL A 184 -5.35 13.48 -7.98
N GLY A 185 -5.35 13.91 -6.72
CA GLY A 185 -4.25 14.66 -6.11
C GLY A 185 -2.92 13.90 -6.15
N MET A 186 -2.94 12.62 -5.77
CA MET A 186 -1.80 11.72 -5.86
C MET A 186 -1.31 11.56 -7.31
N PHE A 187 -2.23 11.36 -8.25
CA PHE A 187 -1.90 11.20 -9.67
C PHE A 187 -1.19 12.43 -10.25
N LEU A 188 -1.66 13.64 -9.91
CA LEU A 188 -1.00 14.89 -10.33
C LEU A 188 0.42 15.00 -9.76
N CYS A 189 0.60 14.64 -8.49
CA CYS A 189 1.92 14.61 -7.87
C CYS A 189 2.83 13.56 -8.54
N LEU A 190 2.31 12.37 -8.83
CA LEU A 190 3.05 11.32 -9.53
C LEU A 190 3.46 11.78 -10.95
N LEU A 191 2.56 12.41 -11.70
CA LEU A 191 2.86 13.00 -13.00
C LEU A 191 3.99 14.03 -12.92
N ALA A 192 4.01 14.86 -11.88
CA ALA A 192 5.06 15.85 -11.63
C ALA A 192 6.44 15.18 -11.47
N LEU A 193 6.50 14.08 -10.72
CA LEU A 193 7.74 13.35 -10.42
C LEU A 193 8.20 12.53 -11.63
N VAL A 194 7.28 11.86 -12.31
CA VAL A 194 7.54 11.14 -13.57
C VAL A 194 8.16 12.09 -14.59
N ARG A 195 7.61 13.30 -14.77
CA ARG A 195 8.16 14.29 -15.71
C ARG A 195 9.58 14.72 -15.36
N GLN A 196 9.88 14.85 -14.07
CA GLN A 196 11.21 15.22 -13.58
C GLN A 196 12.21 14.06 -13.71
N ARG A 197 11.73 12.81 -13.60
CA ARG A 197 12.51 11.57 -13.74
C ARG A 197 12.80 11.17 -15.18
N GLN A 198 11.90 11.48 -16.13
CA GLN A 198 11.95 11.09 -17.55
C GLN A 198 13.20 11.51 -18.33
N ASN A 199 14.12 12.27 -17.74
CA ASN A 199 15.43 12.53 -18.34
C ASN A 199 16.30 11.27 -18.50
N TYR A 200 15.87 10.09 -18.00
CA TYR A 200 16.68 8.87 -17.96
C TYR A 200 16.01 7.58 -18.47
N LEU A 201 14.70 7.57 -18.77
CA LEU A 201 13.94 6.34 -19.10
C LEU A 201 12.88 6.60 -20.18
N SER A 202 12.46 5.55 -20.91
CA SER A 202 11.39 5.67 -21.91
C SER A 202 10.06 6.05 -21.26
N SER A 203 9.36 7.03 -21.82
CA SER A 203 8.22 7.72 -21.18
C SER A 203 6.96 6.88 -20.98
N SER A 204 6.82 5.75 -21.68
CA SER A 204 5.59 4.94 -21.72
C SER A 204 5.60 3.71 -20.81
N SER A 205 6.72 3.36 -20.18
CA SER A 205 6.81 2.14 -19.38
C SER A 205 6.24 2.33 -17.96
N LEU A 206 5.60 1.29 -17.41
CA LEU A 206 5.28 1.19 -15.98
C LEU A 206 6.52 1.39 -15.09
N MET A 207 7.71 1.09 -15.60
CA MET A 207 8.96 1.28 -14.86
C MET A 207 9.24 2.74 -14.50
N VAL A 208 8.60 3.70 -15.17
CA VAL A 208 8.75 5.12 -14.87
C VAL A 208 8.11 5.49 -13.52
N VAL A 209 7.13 4.72 -13.04
CA VAL A 209 6.55 4.89 -11.70
C VAL A 209 7.16 3.97 -10.65
N VAL A 210 7.92 2.94 -11.03
CA VAL A 210 8.62 2.07 -10.07
C VAL A 210 9.90 2.75 -9.59
N PRO A 211 10.02 3.10 -8.29
CA PRO A 211 11.23 3.69 -7.74
C PRO A 211 12.45 2.80 -7.96
N ASN A 212 13.64 3.37 -8.07
CA ASN A 212 14.88 2.59 -8.15
C ASN A 212 15.66 2.73 -6.84
N PRO A 213 15.59 1.73 -5.92
CA PRO A 213 16.30 1.75 -4.65
C PRO A 213 17.81 1.97 -4.77
N TRP A 214 18.44 1.44 -5.83
CA TRP A 214 19.88 1.57 -6.08
C TRP A 214 20.35 3.01 -6.33
N ARG A 215 19.40 3.92 -6.60
CA ARG A 215 19.62 5.33 -6.88
C ARG A 215 19.43 6.23 -5.66
N MET A 216 19.00 5.67 -4.52
CA MET A 216 18.67 6.41 -3.32
C MET A 216 19.83 6.37 -2.31
N LYS A 217 20.60 7.46 -2.24
CA LYS A 217 21.75 7.58 -1.32
C LYS A 217 21.28 7.58 0.13
N PHE A 218 21.78 6.65 0.95
CA PHE A 218 21.41 6.46 2.37
C PHE A 218 20.13 5.66 2.62
N LEU A 219 19.52 5.04 1.61
CA LEU A 219 18.32 4.23 1.80
C LEU A 219 18.52 3.14 2.85
N SER A 220 19.65 2.43 2.83
CA SER A 220 19.99 1.39 3.81
C SER A 220 20.00 1.92 5.26
N LEU A 221 20.55 3.12 5.49
CA LEU A 221 20.55 3.77 6.80
C LEU A 221 19.13 4.17 7.23
N ILE A 222 18.32 4.71 6.31
CA ILE A 222 16.93 5.07 6.57
C ILE A 222 16.12 3.83 6.95
N LEU A 223 16.29 2.72 6.25
CA LEU A 223 15.64 1.45 6.58
C LEU A 223 16.10 0.90 7.92
N LEU A 224 17.39 0.99 8.26
CA LEU A 224 17.86 0.58 9.58
C LEU A 224 17.25 1.43 10.70
N ALA A 225 17.21 2.75 10.53
CA ALA A 225 16.56 3.66 11.46
C ALA A 225 15.05 3.39 11.56
N GLY A 226 14.38 3.19 10.42
CA GLY A 226 12.97 2.85 10.34
C GLY A 226 12.64 1.52 11.02
N THR A 227 13.54 0.54 10.94
CA THR A 227 13.43 -0.73 11.67
C THR A 227 13.45 -0.52 13.17
N ALA A 228 14.42 0.26 13.68
CA ALA A 228 14.51 0.57 15.10
C ALA A 228 13.27 1.33 15.58
N PHE A 229 12.81 2.31 14.79
CA PHE A 229 11.61 3.07 15.09
C PHE A 229 10.34 2.21 15.07
N HIS A 230 10.19 1.34 14.07
CA HIS A 230 9.08 0.40 13.97
C HIS A 230 9.06 -0.58 15.14
N PHE A 231 10.22 -1.06 15.59
CA PHE A 231 10.30 -1.91 16.78
C PHE A 231 9.78 -1.19 18.03
N VAL A 232 10.19 0.08 18.23
CA VAL A 232 9.69 0.91 19.33
C VAL A 232 8.18 1.13 19.21
N ILE A 233 7.67 1.53 18.04
CA ILE A 233 6.22 1.70 17.80
C ILE A 233 5.47 0.40 18.10
N SER A 234 5.97 -0.73 17.63
CA SER A 234 5.30 -2.03 17.80
C SER A 234 5.22 -2.45 19.26
N LEU A 235 6.23 -2.12 20.07
CA LEU A 235 6.21 -2.41 21.51
C LEU A 235 5.27 -1.47 22.28
N TYR A 236 5.32 -0.17 22.01
CA TYR A 236 4.65 0.84 22.84
C TYR A 236 3.28 1.25 22.31
N VAL A 237 3.14 1.44 21.01
CA VAL A 237 1.88 1.92 20.41
C VAL A 237 0.89 0.79 20.33
N VAL A 238 1.28 -0.39 19.83
CA VAL A 238 0.32 -1.50 19.68
C VAL A 238 -0.22 -1.99 21.01
N SER A 239 0.61 -2.00 22.06
CA SER A 239 0.14 -2.36 23.41
C SER A 239 -0.83 -1.34 24.01
N ALA A 240 -0.83 -0.10 23.52
CA ALA A 240 -1.73 0.96 23.95
C ALA A 240 -3.02 1.06 23.10
N LEU A 241 -3.06 0.42 21.92
CA LEU A 241 -4.23 0.45 21.04
C LEU A 241 -5.31 -0.52 21.52
N THR A 242 -6.56 -0.06 21.50
CA THR A 242 -7.73 -0.87 21.84
C THR A 242 -8.18 -1.72 20.67
N ALA A 243 -8.98 -2.78 20.93
CA ALA A 243 -9.60 -3.56 19.86
C ALA A 243 -10.47 -2.70 18.93
N SER A 244 -11.13 -1.68 19.46
CA SER A 244 -11.89 -0.70 18.67
C SER A 244 -11.02 0.13 17.75
N ASP A 245 -9.80 0.51 18.16
CA ASP A 245 -8.88 1.24 17.28
C ASP A 245 -8.51 0.40 16.06
N PHE A 246 -8.34 -0.92 16.20
CA PHE A 246 -8.03 -1.77 15.05
C PHE A 246 -9.21 -1.96 14.09
N ILE A 247 -10.45 -1.84 14.57
CA ILE A 247 -11.65 -2.04 13.75
C ILE A 247 -11.98 -0.76 12.96
N PHE A 248 -11.83 0.39 13.59
CA PHE A 248 -12.30 1.67 13.04
C PHE A 248 -11.20 2.57 12.51
N ARG A 249 -9.92 2.19 12.64
CA ARG A 249 -8.78 3.03 12.27
C ARG A 249 -7.67 2.21 11.61
N GLY A 250 -6.82 2.86 10.82
CA GLY A 250 -5.63 2.26 10.24
C GLY A 250 -4.67 1.67 11.30
N ASN A 251 -3.79 0.74 10.95
CA ASN A 251 -2.83 0.15 11.89
C ASN A 251 -1.40 0.71 11.66
N PRO A 252 -0.87 1.56 12.56
CA PRO A 252 0.49 2.10 12.40
C PRO A 252 1.61 1.05 12.27
N ALA A 253 1.42 -0.15 12.83
CA ALA A 253 2.43 -1.20 12.82
C ALA A 253 2.56 -1.91 11.46
N ILE A 254 1.54 -1.88 10.61
CA ILE A 254 1.61 -2.53 9.28
C ILE A 254 2.35 -1.67 8.25
N TYR A 255 2.44 -0.35 8.47
CA TYR A 255 3.04 0.59 7.54
C TYR A 255 4.47 0.25 7.14
N TYR A 256 5.39 0.26 8.11
CA TYR A 256 6.80 0.09 7.80
C TYR A 256 7.09 -1.23 7.05
N PRO A 257 6.54 -2.38 7.46
CA PRO A 257 6.80 -3.65 6.75
C PRO A 257 6.12 -3.74 5.37
N SER A 258 4.95 -3.13 5.19
CA SER A 258 4.32 -3.01 3.87
C SER A 258 5.21 -2.21 2.90
N MET A 259 5.77 -1.09 3.36
CA MET A 259 6.68 -0.25 2.57
C MET A 259 8.00 -0.96 2.24
N VAL A 260 8.56 -1.69 3.21
CA VAL A 260 9.79 -2.48 3.01
C VAL A 260 9.59 -3.59 1.99
N ALA A 261 8.48 -4.33 2.08
CA ALA A 261 8.12 -5.35 1.08
C ALA A 261 7.96 -4.72 -0.31
N PHE A 262 7.31 -3.55 -0.40
CA PHE A 262 7.18 -2.83 -1.67
C PHE A 262 8.54 -2.36 -2.24
N LEU A 263 9.45 -1.84 -1.41
CA LEU A 263 10.80 -1.47 -1.86
C LEU A 263 11.60 -2.66 -2.38
N LEU A 264 11.41 -3.85 -1.79
CA LEU A 264 12.02 -5.08 -2.31
C LEU A 264 11.44 -5.50 -3.66
N PHE A 265 10.12 -5.43 -3.81
CA PHE A 265 9.49 -5.58 -5.12
C PHE A 265 10.17 -4.66 -6.15
N CYS A 266 10.35 -3.37 -5.81
CA CYS A 266 11.02 -2.40 -6.66
C CYS A 266 12.47 -2.79 -6.96
N ALA A 267 13.28 -3.16 -5.97
CA ALA A 267 14.66 -3.56 -6.16
C ALA A 267 14.78 -4.78 -7.09
N LEU A 268 13.95 -5.80 -6.88
CA LEU A 268 14.00 -7.07 -7.59
C LEU A 268 13.48 -6.94 -9.03
N ILE A 269 12.48 -6.10 -9.28
CA ILE A 269 12.03 -5.85 -10.66
C ILE A 269 13.09 -5.07 -11.46
N TRP A 270 13.88 -4.22 -10.82
CA TRP A 270 15.07 -3.62 -11.47
C TRP A 270 16.12 -4.67 -11.81
N CYS A 271 16.41 -5.61 -10.91
CA CYS A 271 17.31 -6.74 -11.20
C CYS A 271 16.79 -7.64 -12.34
N TYR A 272 15.47 -7.83 -12.43
CA TYR A 272 14.84 -8.57 -13.53
C TYR A 272 15.09 -7.89 -14.89
N LEU A 273 15.12 -6.56 -14.94
CA LEU A 273 15.27 -5.82 -16.19
C LEU A 273 16.72 -5.63 -16.64
N GLU A 274 17.70 -5.92 -15.80
CA GLU A 274 19.10 -5.81 -16.18
C GLU A 274 19.45 -6.88 -17.24
N PRO A 275 19.97 -6.50 -18.42
CA PRO A 275 20.15 -7.40 -19.58
C PRO A 275 21.27 -8.44 -19.41
N ILE A 276 21.89 -8.54 -18.23
CA ILE A 276 23.11 -9.33 -17.97
C ILE A 276 22.79 -10.68 -17.32
N SER A 277 21.54 -10.92 -16.91
CA SER A 277 21.18 -12.07 -16.07
C SER A 277 20.45 -13.16 -16.85
N ASP A 278 21.08 -14.31 -17.11
CA ASP A 278 20.39 -15.55 -17.56
C ASP A 278 19.31 -16.05 -16.58
N ARG A 279 19.07 -15.33 -15.48
CA ARG A 279 18.22 -15.71 -14.34
C ARG A 279 17.05 -14.74 -14.16
N HIS A 280 16.43 -14.30 -15.24
CA HIS A 280 15.29 -13.37 -15.19
C HIS A 280 14.09 -13.92 -14.39
N LEU A 281 13.71 -15.19 -14.59
CA LEU A 281 12.48 -15.74 -14.01
C LEU A 281 12.44 -15.72 -12.45
N PRO A 282 13.49 -16.15 -11.72
CA PRO A 282 13.51 -16.05 -10.26
C PRO A 282 13.32 -14.62 -9.71
N TRP A 283 13.91 -13.61 -10.35
CA TRP A 283 13.76 -12.21 -9.93
C TRP A 283 12.33 -11.72 -10.10
N LEU A 284 11.70 -12.07 -11.23
CA LEU A 284 10.30 -11.75 -11.47
C LEU A 284 9.40 -12.41 -10.42
N MET A 285 9.57 -13.70 -10.16
CA MET A 285 8.80 -14.43 -9.15
C MET A 285 8.95 -13.82 -7.75
N LEU A 286 10.18 -13.50 -7.34
CA LEU A 286 10.43 -12.85 -6.05
C LEU A 286 9.85 -11.43 -5.99
N SER A 287 9.91 -10.67 -7.09
CA SER A 287 9.31 -9.34 -7.13
C SER A 287 7.79 -9.41 -6.93
N ILE A 288 7.10 -10.29 -7.67
CA ILE A 288 5.65 -10.51 -7.55
C ILE A 288 5.31 -10.96 -6.12
N TYR A 289 6.12 -11.86 -5.56
CA TYR A 289 5.96 -12.32 -4.19
C TYR A 289 5.99 -11.16 -3.18
N PHE A 290 6.98 -10.28 -3.25
CA PHE A 290 7.08 -9.14 -2.32
C PHE A 290 5.98 -8.09 -2.54
N LEU A 291 5.50 -7.93 -3.76
CA LEU A 291 4.32 -7.11 -4.04
C LEU A 291 3.09 -7.67 -3.33
N ILE A 292 2.84 -8.98 -3.45
CA ILE A 292 1.75 -9.66 -2.75
C ILE A 292 1.92 -9.55 -1.23
N CYS A 293 3.14 -9.73 -0.69
CA CYS A 293 3.38 -9.53 0.74
C CYS A 293 3.03 -8.12 1.20
N SER A 294 3.41 -7.09 0.44
CA SER A 294 3.07 -5.70 0.74
C SER A 294 1.55 -5.49 0.83
N MET A 295 0.80 -6.10 -0.10
CA MET A 295 -0.67 -6.07 -0.16
C MET A 295 -1.35 -6.88 0.95
N LEU A 296 -0.77 -8.00 1.40
CA LEU A 296 -1.42 -8.88 2.37
C LEU A 296 -1.13 -8.50 3.83
N ILE A 297 -0.09 -7.71 4.07
CA ILE A 297 0.24 -7.17 5.39
C ILE A 297 -0.91 -6.33 5.97
N ILE A 298 -1.71 -5.71 5.11
CA ILE A 298 -2.69 -4.70 5.49
C ILE A 298 -4.06 -5.25 5.92
N ASP A 299 -4.35 -6.55 5.75
CA ASP A 299 -5.61 -7.18 6.20
C ASP A 299 -5.37 -8.11 7.42
N PRO A 300 -5.10 -7.57 8.63
CA PRO A 300 -4.85 -8.40 9.80
C PRO A 300 -6.12 -8.96 10.45
N ILE A 301 -7.31 -8.46 10.07
CA ILE A 301 -8.48 -8.49 10.97
C ILE A 301 -9.24 -9.82 10.96
N ASN A 302 -9.08 -10.69 9.94
CA ASN A 302 -9.88 -11.93 9.87
C ASN A 302 -9.11 -13.25 9.89
N TRP A 303 -7.78 -13.22 9.92
CA TRP A 303 -6.99 -14.43 9.60
C TRP A 303 -6.28 -15.04 10.80
N PHE A 304 -5.81 -14.22 11.74
CA PHE A 304 -5.05 -14.67 12.89
C PHE A 304 -5.30 -13.71 14.04
N GLY A 305 -6.06 -14.13 15.05
CA GLY A 305 -6.21 -13.35 16.28
C GLY A 305 -4.85 -12.77 16.69
N ILE A 306 -4.84 -11.46 16.92
CA ILE A 306 -3.67 -10.59 17.17
C ILE A 306 -2.72 -11.32 18.13
N SER A 307 -1.72 -12.03 17.60
CA SER A 307 -0.88 -12.91 18.40
C SER A 307 0.59 -12.73 18.05
N THR A 308 1.43 -13.04 19.01
CA THR A 308 2.91 -13.08 18.98
C THR A 308 3.54 -13.66 17.70
N GLN A 309 2.79 -14.46 16.92
CA GLN A 309 3.22 -14.99 15.62
C GLN A 309 3.37 -13.90 14.55
N PHE A 310 2.56 -12.84 14.60
CA PHE A 310 2.67 -11.68 13.71
C PHE A 310 4.01 -10.96 13.89
N TYR A 311 4.42 -10.72 15.15
CA TYR A 311 5.68 -10.06 15.49
C TYR A 311 6.93 -10.90 15.19
N LEU A 312 6.85 -12.23 15.34
CA LEU A 312 7.97 -13.13 15.03
C LEU A 312 8.22 -13.21 13.52
N LEU A 313 7.15 -13.25 12.71
CA LEU A 313 7.25 -13.18 11.25
C LEU A 313 7.82 -11.85 10.79
N TYR A 314 7.39 -10.75 11.42
CA TYR A 314 7.86 -9.41 11.15
C TYR A 314 9.35 -9.24 11.46
N PHE A 315 9.81 -9.77 12.59
CA PHE A 315 11.24 -9.74 12.95
C PHE A 315 12.08 -10.53 11.95
N VAL A 316 11.65 -11.73 11.57
CA VAL A 316 12.36 -12.56 10.57
C VAL A 316 12.38 -11.87 9.20
N GLN A 317 11.26 -11.27 8.77
CA GLN A 317 11.22 -10.49 7.54
C GLN A 317 12.19 -9.31 7.60
N ILE A 318 12.12 -8.47 8.64
CA ILE A 318 12.99 -7.28 8.72
C ILE A 318 14.48 -7.66 8.79
N VAL A 319 14.85 -8.71 9.51
CA VAL A 319 16.24 -9.19 9.58
C VAL A 319 16.72 -9.73 8.23
N VAL A 320 15.93 -10.58 7.57
CA VAL A 320 16.26 -11.14 6.27
C VAL A 320 16.36 -10.05 5.21
N ILE A 321 15.46 -9.07 5.25
CA ILE A 321 15.37 -7.98 4.28
C ILE A 321 16.48 -6.95 4.50
N GLY A 322 16.76 -6.59 5.76
CA GLY A 322 17.88 -5.73 6.12
C GLY A 322 19.23 -6.34 5.71
N LEU A 323 19.41 -7.64 5.93
CA LEU A 323 20.60 -8.37 5.48
C LEU A 323 20.66 -8.46 3.95
N GLY A 324 19.53 -8.69 3.27
CA GLY A 324 19.46 -8.76 1.81
C GLY A 324 19.82 -7.43 1.13
N LEU A 325 19.28 -6.31 1.61
CA LEU A 325 19.57 -4.98 1.07
C LEU A 325 21.00 -4.50 1.41
N PHE A 326 21.47 -4.75 2.63
CA PHE A 326 22.85 -4.45 3.03
C PHE A 326 23.88 -5.21 2.20
N TYR A 327 23.60 -6.49 1.90
CA TYR A 327 24.49 -7.32 1.09
C TYR A 327 24.49 -6.90 -0.38
N ALA A 328 23.33 -6.48 -0.92
CA ALA A 328 23.21 -6.05 -2.30
C ALA A 328 23.83 -4.66 -2.56
N ASP A 329 23.69 -3.71 -1.62
CA ASP A 329 24.26 -2.34 -1.72
C ASP A 329 25.79 -2.34 -1.86
N ARG A 330 26.48 -3.29 -1.23
CA ARG A 330 27.95 -3.30 -1.22
C ARG A 330 28.61 -3.97 -2.41
N ASN A 331 27.94 -4.81 -3.19
CA ASN A 331 28.68 -5.70 -4.09
C ASN A 331 27.83 -6.39 -5.18
N VAL A 332 26.95 -5.68 -5.90
CA VAL A 332 26.13 -6.25 -7.02
C VAL A 332 26.93 -7.14 -7.99
N LYS A 333 28.22 -6.85 -8.20
CA LYS A 333 29.11 -7.63 -9.09
C LYS A 333 29.69 -8.92 -8.47
N THR A 334 29.66 -9.10 -7.15
CA THR A 334 30.28 -10.24 -6.44
C THR A 334 29.32 -10.97 -5.51
N VAL A 335 28.03 -10.60 -5.48
CA VAL A 335 27.00 -11.32 -4.71
C VAL A 335 26.99 -12.79 -5.12
N ASN A 336 27.35 -13.67 -4.17
CA ASN A 336 27.28 -15.11 -4.37
C ASN A 336 25.81 -15.56 -4.35
N TYR A 337 25.21 -15.63 -5.53
CA TYR A 337 23.82 -16.03 -5.75
C TYR A 337 23.45 -17.40 -5.15
N ASN A 338 24.44 -18.26 -4.90
CA ASN A 338 24.21 -19.56 -4.28
C ASN A 338 23.78 -19.44 -2.82
N PHE A 339 24.03 -18.31 -2.15
CA PHE A 339 23.58 -18.04 -0.78
C PHE A 339 22.20 -17.39 -0.72
N LEU A 340 21.91 -16.43 -1.61
CA LEU A 340 20.62 -15.74 -1.63
C LEU A 340 19.46 -16.62 -2.09
N ARG A 341 19.72 -17.60 -2.96
CA ARG A 341 18.69 -18.52 -3.46
C ARG A 341 18.07 -19.40 -2.35
N PRO A 342 18.83 -20.16 -1.54
CA PRO A 342 18.23 -20.93 -0.46
C PRO A 342 17.60 -20.04 0.61
N LEU A 343 18.18 -18.87 0.93
CA LEU A 343 17.60 -17.94 1.90
C LEU A 343 16.23 -17.42 1.43
N SER A 344 16.12 -16.97 0.18
CA SER A 344 14.84 -16.52 -0.39
C SER A 344 13.81 -17.64 -0.50
N ILE A 345 14.23 -18.87 -0.81
CA ILE A 345 13.35 -20.05 -0.78
C ILE A 345 12.89 -20.34 0.65
N LEU A 346 13.77 -20.29 1.65
CA LEU A 346 13.43 -20.58 3.05
C LEU A 346 12.46 -19.53 3.61
N VAL A 347 12.66 -18.27 3.25
CA VAL A 347 11.80 -17.14 3.61
C VAL A 347 10.45 -17.25 2.92
N GLY A 348 10.44 -17.58 1.62
CA GLY A 348 9.21 -17.86 0.88
C GLY A 348 8.42 -19.03 1.47
N LEU A 349 9.09 -20.14 1.80
CA LEU A 349 8.45 -21.34 2.37
C LEU A 349 7.92 -21.11 3.78
N SER A 350 8.65 -20.39 4.64
CA SER A 350 8.17 -20.06 5.99
C SER A 350 6.94 -19.17 5.94
N LEU A 351 6.89 -18.22 5.00
CA LEU A 351 5.74 -17.34 4.80
C LEU A 351 4.55 -18.03 4.13
N ILE A 352 4.77 -18.91 3.14
CA ILE A 352 3.74 -19.80 2.60
C ILE A 352 3.17 -20.67 3.71
N GLY A 353 4.01 -21.22 4.59
CA GLY A 353 3.56 -22.01 5.74
C GLY A 353 2.61 -21.22 6.65
N VAL A 354 2.87 -19.93 6.87
CA VAL A 354 1.98 -19.07 7.66
C VAL A 354 0.72 -18.71 6.90
N MET A 355 0.83 -18.27 5.64
CA MET A 355 -0.33 -17.93 4.82
C MET A 355 -1.26 -19.13 4.61
N VAL A 356 -0.71 -20.29 4.25
CA VAL A 356 -1.45 -21.55 4.08
C VAL A 356 -2.06 -21.99 5.39
N ARG A 357 -1.37 -21.87 6.53
CA ARG A 357 -1.98 -22.19 7.83
C ARG A 357 -3.20 -21.29 8.12
N GLY A 358 -3.17 -20.03 7.72
CA GLY A 358 -4.30 -19.10 7.88
C GLY A 358 -5.47 -19.44 6.99
N ILE A 359 -5.20 -19.62 5.70
CA ILE A 359 -6.18 -20.03 4.69
C ILE A 359 -6.78 -21.41 5.03
N PHE A 360 -5.94 -22.36 5.43
CA PHE A 360 -6.36 -23.73 5.76
C PHE A 360 -7.20 -23.77 7.04
N ILE A 361 -6.79 -23.07 8.11
CA ILE A 361 -7.57 -22.99 9.35
C ILE A 361 -8.92 -22.32 9.09
N GLN A 362 -8.95 -21.24 8.31
CA GLN A 362 -10.18 -20.51 8.00
C GLN A 362 -11.12 -21.38 7.15
N HIS A 363 -10.69 -21.92 6.02
CA HIS A 363 -11.58 -22.68 5.13
C HIS A 363 -12.03 -24.02 5.72
N LEU A 364 -11.17 -24.69 6.49
CA LEU A 364 -11.52 -25.99 7.10
C LEU A 364 -12.45 -25.81 8.31
N LEU A 365 -12.25 -24.76 9.13
CA LEU A 365 -13.07 -24.54 10.34
C LEU A 365 -14.33 -23.70 10.07
N SER A 366 -14.26 -22.63 9.27
CA SER A 366 -15.40 -21.72 9.07
C SER A 366 -16.40 -22.22 8.03
N GLY A 367 -15.95 -23.01 7.05
CA GLY A 367 -16.81 -23.55 5.99
C GLY A 367 -17.16 -25.02 6.21
N PHE A 368 -16.16 -25.90 6.25
CA PHE A 368 -16.41 -27.34 6.16
C PHE A 368 -16.92 -27.96 7.47
N LEU A 369 -16.30 -27.62 8.60
CA LEU A 369 -16.72 -28.13 9.90
C LEU A 369 -18.00 -27.47 10.41
N TYR A 370 -18.16 -26.15 10.25
CA TYR A 370 -19.39 -25.45 10.66
C TYR A 370 -20.62 -25.92 9.87
N TYR A 371 -20.51 -25.98 8.53
CA TYR A 371 -21.63 -26.41 7.68
C TYR A 371 -21.93 -27.92 7.86
N GLY A 372 -20.88 -28.75 7.96
CA GLY A 372 -21.04 -30.19 8.19
C GLY A 372 -21.62 -30.53 9.57
N LEU A 373 -21.25 -29.80 10.63
CA LEU A 373 -21.84 -29.96 11.96
C LEU A 373 -23.28 -29.44 12.00
N TYR A 374 -23.56 -28.30 11.37
CA TYR A 374 -24.90 -27.74 11.29
C TYR A 374 -25.87 -28.68 10.56
N GLU A 375 -25.48 -29.21 9.39
CA GLU A 375 -26.31 -30.18 8.66
C GLU A 375 -26.48 -31.51 9.43
N SER A 376 -25.43 -32.02 10.07
CA SER A 376 -25.51 -33.23 10.89
C SER A 376 -26.46 -33.08 12.08
N LEU A 377 -26.46 -31.91 12.73
CA LEU A 377 -27.37 -31.60 13.83
C LEU A 377 -28.80 -31.34 13.34
N ALA A 378 -28.97 -30.67 12.20
CA ALA A 378 -30.28 -30.45 11.58
C ALA A 378 -30.92 -31.79 11.13
N ALA A 379 -30.15 -32.69 10.52
CA ALA A 379 -30.60 -34.02 10.12
C ALA A 379 -31.02 -34.88 11.32
N LYS A 380 -30.31 -34.80 12.45
CA LYS A 380 -30.72 -35.47 13.70
C LYS A 380 -32.02 -34.92 14.29
N LYS A 381 -32.23 -33.60 14.23
CA LYS A 381 -33.49 -32.97 14.70
C LYS A 381 -34.69 -33.35 13.83
N LEU A 382 -34.53 -33.36 12.50
CA LEU A 382 -35.57 -33.79 11.56
C LEU A 382 -35.92 -35.27 11.70
N GLY A 383 -34.92 -36.14 11.87
CA GLY A 383 -35.15 -37.57 12.12
C GLY A 383 -35.78 -37.88 13.48
N ALA A 384 -35.54 -37.05 14.50
CA ALA A 384 -36.19 -37.19 15.81
C ALA A 384 -37.67 -36.77 15.77
N HIS A 385 -38.02 -35.71 15.02
CA HIS A 385 -39.41 -35.30 14.83
C HIS A 385 -40.22 -36.32 14.04
N GLN A 386 -39.66 -36.88 12.95
CA GLN A 386 -40.36 -37.91 12.19
C GLN A 386 -40.60 -39.20 13.01
N ARG A 387 -39.76 -39.56 13.98
CA ARG A 387 -40.01 -40.73 14.84
C ARG A 387 -41.05 -40.48 15.93
N ALA A 388 -41.29 -39.23 16.31
CA ALA A 388 -42.32 -38.90 17.30
C ALA A 388 -43.74 -39.00 16.72
N ASP A 389 -43.91 -38.73 15.42
CA ASP A 389 -45.24 -38.72 14.77
C ASP A 389 -45.72 -40.11 14.31
N PHE A 390 -44.87 -41.13 14.29
CA PHE A 390 -45.26 -42.52 13.97
C PHE A 390 -45.51 -43.41 15.21
N GLY A 391 -45.52 -42.84 16.42
CA GLY A 391 -45.68 -43.57 17.68
C GLY A 391 -47.12 -43.69 18.21
N HIS A 392 -48.11 -43.10 17.53
CA HIS A 392 -49.51 -43.15 17.93
C HIS A 392 -50.41 -43.50 16.74
N SER A 393 -50.47 -44.79 16.42
CA SER A 393 -51.56 -45.42 15.66
C SER A 393 -51.74 -46.84 16.12
#